data_AF-A0A3P1UH57-F1
#
_entry.id   AF-A0A3P1UH57-F1
#
_cell.length_a   1.000
_cell.length_b   1.000
_cell.length_c   1.000
_cell.angle_alpha   90.00
_cell.angle_beta   90.00
_cell.angle_gamma   90.00
#
_symmetry.space_group_name_H-M   'P 1'
#
loop_
_entity.id
_entity.type
_entity.pdbx_description
1 polymer ?
#
loop_
_entity_poly.entity_id
_entity_poly.type
_entity_poly.pdbx_seq_one_letter_code
_entity_poly.pdbx_strand_id
1 'polypeptide(L)'
;MRENSIRINALELKNVDILNSEAPKEMTIVLDERSLNFDFDKSNVKPQYYDLLNNIKEFVEQNNYEITIVGHTDSIGSNAYNFKLSRRRAESVKAK
;
A
#
# COMPACT_ATOMS: atom_id res chain seq x y z
N MET A 1 1.48 16.45 -18.65
CA MET A 1 1.23 15.04 -18.99
C MET A 1 1.46 14.20 -17.75
N ARG A 2 0.38 13.75 -17.11
CA ARG A 2 0.38 12.74 -16.03
C ARG A 2 -0.85 11.87 -16.27
N GLU A 3 -0.83 11.17 -17.40
CA GLU A 3 -1.74 10.06 -17.65
C GLU A 3 -0.99 8.80 -17.23
N ASN A 4 -1.68 7.84 -16.60
CA ASN A 4 -1.19 6.54 -16.09
C ASN A 4 -1.11 6.36 -14.57
N SER A 5 -1.80 7.17 -13.77
CA SER A 5 -2.13 6.77 -12.39
C SER A 5 -3.54 6.15 -12.37
N ILE A 6 -3.62 4.83 -12.52
CA ILE A 6 -4.87 4.11 -12.22
C ILE A 6 -4.91 3.95 -10.70
N ARG A 7 -5.83 4.65 -10.03
CA ARG A 7 -6.13 4.44 -8.61
C ARG A 7 -7.13 3.30 -8.52
N ILE A 8 -6.69 2.12 -8.10
CA ILE A 8 -7.57 0.96 -7.93
C ILE A 8 -7.84 0.80 -6.44
N ASN A 9 -9.11 0.83 -6.04
CA ASN A 9 -9.51 0.56 -4.66
C ASN A 9 -9.51 -0.95 -4.39
N ALA A 10 -9.24 -1.37 -3.15
CA ALA A 10 -9.29 -2.78 -2.77
C ALA A 10 -10.65 -3.46 -3.04
N LEU A 11 -11.73 -2.69 -3.04
CA LEU A 11 -13.08 -3.15 -3.42
C LEU A 11 -13.21 -3.42 -4.93
N GLU A 12 -12.51 -2.68 -5.77
CA GLU A 12 -12.55 -2.81 -7.23
C GLU A 12 -11.73 -4.02 -7.71
N LEU A 13 -10.66 -4.38 -7.00
CA LEU A 13 -9.88 -5.60 -7.27
C LEU A 13 -10.72 -6.88 -7.20
N LYS A 14 -11.82 -6.90 -6.43
CA LYS A 14 -12.70 -8.07 -6.32
C LYS A 14 -13.58 -8.32 -7.55
N ASN A 15 -13.75 -7.32 -8.43
CA ASN A 15 -14.70 -7.36 -9.54
C ASN A 15 -14.04 -7.31 -10.93
N VAL A 16 -12.70 -7.34 -11.01
CA VAL A 16 -11.98 -7.41 -12.29
C VAL A 16 -11.76 -8.88 -12.63
N ASP A 17 -12.09 -9.29 -13.86
CA ASP A 17 -11.75 -10.61 -14.38
C ASP A 17 -10.25 -10.64 -14.74
N ILE A 18 -9.43 -10.87 -13.71
CA ILE A 18 -7.95 -10.75 -13.75
C ILE A 18 -7.27 -11.86 -14.54
N LEU A 19 -8.03 -12.85 -15.05
CA LEU A 19 -7.49 -14.08 -15.61
C LEU A 19 -7.10 -13.99 -17.10
N ASN A 20 -7.43 -12.89 -17.79
CA ASN A 20 -7.27 -12.80 -19.25
C ASN A 20 -6.60 -11.51 -19.76
N SER A 21 -5.92 -10.79 -18.88
CA SER A 21 -5.05 -9.66 -19.21
C SER A 21 -3.67 -9.96 -18.63
N GLU A 22 -2.61 -9.87 -19.43
CA GLU A 22 -1.25 -9.81 -18.87
C GLU A 22 -1.22 -8.68 -17.82
N ALA A 23 -0.72 -8.99 -16.63
CA ALA A 23 -0.62 -8.00 -15.57
C ALA A 23 0.30 -6.85 -16.03
N PRO A 24 -0.02 -5.59 -15.71
CA PRO A 24 0.73 -4.45 -16.24
C PRO A 24 2.19 -4.49 -15.77
N LYS A 25 3.14 -4.12 -16.64
CA LYS A 25 4.57 -4.15 -16.31
C LYS A 25 4.92 -3.29 -15.10
N GLU A 26 4.19 -2.20 -14.90
CA GLU A 26 4.32 -1.28 -13.77
C GLU A 26 2.93 -0.90 -13.26
N MET A 27 2.79 -0.77 -11.94
CA MET A 27 1.59 -0.20 -11.32
C MET A 27 1.90 0.51 -10.01
N THR A 28 0.97 1.33 -9.55
CA THR A 28 1.01 1.93 -8.21
C THR A 28 -0.29 1.65 -7.49
N ILE A 29 -0.22 0.96 -6.36
CA ILE A 29 -1.36 0.75 -5.46
C ILE A 29 -1.34 1.87 -4.43
N VAL A 30 -2.44 2.63 -4.33
CA VAL A 30 -2.58 3.71 -3.35
C VAL A 30 -3.58 3.27 -2.30
N LEU A 31 -3.11 3.07 -1.07
CA LEU A 31 -3.97 2.82 0.08
C LEU A 31 -4.22 4.16 0.78
N ASP A 32 -5.44 4.67 0.66
CA ASP A 32 -5.85 5.91 1.32
C ASP A 32 -6.21 5.67 2.81
N GLU A 33 -6.57 6.74 3.50
CA GLU A 33 -6.91 6.70 4.94
C GLU A 33 -8.12 5.80 5.27
N ARG A 34 -8.95 5.47 4.27
CA ARG A 34 -10.09 4.56 4.42
C ARG A 34 -9.67 3.10 4.28
N SER A 35 -8.59 2.85 3.55
CA SER A 35 -8.07 1.53 3.21
C SER A 35 -7.03 1.04 4.22
N LEU A 36 -6.10 1.91 4.62
CA LEU A 36 -5.08 1.63 5.64
C LEU A 36 -4.66 2.92 6.33
N ASN A 37 -4.81 2.98 7.66
CA ASN A 37 -4.32 4.09 8.46
C ASN A 37 -3.58 3.61 9.71
N PHE A 38 -2.85 4.54 10.32
CA PHE A 38 -2.16 4.34 11.58
C PHE A 38 -2.75 5.28 12.62
N ASP A 39 -2.79 4.85 13.88
CA ASP A 39 -3.08 5.77 14.97
C ASP A 39 -2.02 6.88 15.02
N PHE A 40 -2.39 8.01 15.67
CA PHE A 40 -1.48 9.12 15.89
C PHE A 40 -0.16 8.64 16.51
N ASP A 41 0.94 9.07 15.90
CA ASP A 41 2.31 8.73 16.30
C ASP A 41 2.67 7.22 16.29
N LYS A 42 1.84 6.38 15.67
CA LYS A 42 2.08 4.92 15.61
C LYS A 42 2.47 4.42 14.23
N SER A 43 3.04 3.22 14.24
CA SER A 43 3.44 2.47 13.05
C SER A 43 2.96 1.01 13.06
N ASN A 44 2.24 0.56 14.09
CA ASN A 44 1.68 -0.78 14.12
C ASN A 44 0.51 -0.90 13.14
N VAL A 45 0.55 -1.90 12.26
CA VAL A 45 -0.57 -2.28 11.41
C VAL A 45 -1.63 -2.96 12.26
N LYS A 46 -2.89 -2.51 12.17
CA LYS A 46 -4.02 -3.12 12.89
C LYS A 46 -4.45 -4.44 12.23
N PRO A 47 -4.93 -5.43 13.00
CA PRO A 47 -5.34 -6.73 12.46
C PRO A 47 -6.40 -6.67 11.35
N GLN A 48 -7.28 -5.67 11.40
CA GLN A 48 -8.30 -5.43 10.37
C GLN A 48 -7.74 -5.23 8.95
N TYR A 49 -6.44 -4.93 8.82
CA TYR A 49 -5.77 -4.74 7.53
C TYR A 49 -5.01 -5.97 7.04
N TYR A 50 -4.93 -7.04 7.83
CA TYR A 50 -4.11 -8.20 7.48
C TYR A 50 -4.61 -8.90 6.21
N ASP A 51 -5.93 -9.06 6.06
CA ASP A 51 -6.50 -9.68 4.85
C ASP A 51 -6.21 -8.84 3.59
N LEU A 52 -6.30 -7.51 3.69
CA LEU A 52 -5.94 -6.61 2.59
C LEU A 52 -4.48 -6.76 2.19
N LEU A 53 -3.57 -6.75 3.16
CA LEU A 53 -2.12 -6.84 2.91
C LEU A 53 -1.74 -8.22 2.37
N ASN A 54 -2.37 -9.29 2.86
CA ASN A 54 -2.18 -10.66 2.34
C ASN A 54 -2.59 -10.76 0.87
N ASN A 55 -3.74 -10.18 0.49
CA ASN A 55 -4.17 -10.18 -0.91
C ASN A 55 -3.18 -9.42 -1.83
N ILE A 56 -2.64 -8.29 -1.37
CA ILE A 56 -1.62 -7.55 -2.12
C ILE A 56 -0.33 -8.36 -2.25
N LYS A 57 0.09 -9.02 -1.16
CA LYS A 57 1.27 -9.90 -1.16
C LYS A 57 1.11 -11.04 -2.15
N GLU A 58 -0.01 -11.77 -2.11
CA GLU A 58 -0.29 -12.87 -3.05
C GLU A 58 -0.26 -12.38 -4.49
N PHE A 59 -0.88 -11.24 -4.78
CA PHE A 59 -0.85 -10.62 -6.10
C PHE A 59 0.58 -10.28 -6.57
N VAL A 60 1.40 -9.70 -5.68
CA VAL A 60 2.80 -9.35 -5.97
C VAL A 60 3.65 -10.59 -6.24
N GLU A 61 3.50 -11.63 -5.42
CA GLU A 61 4.24 -12.89 -5.56
C GLU A 61 3.85 -13.66 -6.81
N GLN A 62 2.55 -13.77 -7.12
CA GLN A 62 2.04 -14.46 -8.31
C GLN A 62 2.53 -13.83 -9.62
N ASN A 63 2.71 -12.51 -9.63
CA ASN A 63 3.15 -11.76 -10.81
C ASN A 63 4.65 -11.41 -10.78
N ASN A 64 5.39 -11.88 -9.77
CA ASN A 64 6.83 -11.66 -9.61
C ASN A 64 7.24 -10.18 -9.70
N TYR A 65 6.50 -9.30 -9.01
CA TYR A 65 6.83 -7.87 -8.97
C TYR A 65 7.92 -7.54 -7.95
N GLU A 66 8.81 -6.63 -8.31
CA GLU A 66 9.61 -5.89 -7.34
C GLU A 66 8.80 -4.70 -6.84
N ILE A 67 8.70 -4.53 -5.51
CA ILE A 67 7.86 -3.50 -4.90
C ILE A 67 8.66 -2.51 -4.07
N THR A 68 8.24 -1.24 -4.13
CA THR A 68 8.66 -0.19 -3.19
C THR A 68 7.47 0.22 -2.34
N ILE A 69 7.62 0.17 -1.02
CA ILE A 69 6.58 0.59 -0.07
C ILE A 69 6.91 1.99 0.45
N VAL A 70 5.99 2.93 0.26
CA VAL A 70 6.14 4.31 0.72
C VAL A 70 5.16 4.60 1.85
N GLY A 71 5.67 5.00 3.01
CA GLY A 71 4.86 5.46 4.14
C GLY A 71 4.64 6.97 4.09
N HIS A 72 3.49 7.43 4.59
CA HIS A 72 3.18 8.86 4.74
C HIS A 72 2.88 9.21 6.20
N THR A 73 3.02 10.48 6.54
CA THR A 73 2.65 11.09 7.83
C THR A 73 1.87 12.36 7.58
N ASP A 74 1.24 12.89 8.63
CA ASP A 74 0.70 14.24 8.61
C ASP A 74 1.83 15.30 8.71
N SER A 75 1.44 16.57 8.80
CA SER A 75 2.34 17.71 8.90
C SER A 75 2.74 18.09 10.33
N ILE A 76 2.32 17.33 11.34
CA ILE A 76 2.59 17.62 12.75
C ILE A 76 3.96 17.04 13.11
N GLY A 77 4.81 17.83 13.78
CA GLY A 77 6.15 17.44 14.19
C GLY A 77 7.25 17.83 13.18
N SER A 78 8.48 17.38 13.43
CA SER A 78 9.63 17.72 12.59
C SER A 78 9.73 16.82 11.36
N ASN A 79 10.24 17.36 10.25
CA ASN A 79 10.49 16.57 9.03
C ASN A 79 11.35 15.34 9.29
N ALA A 80 12.40 15.47 10.11
CA ALA A 80 13.28 14.36 10.47
C ALA A 80 12.55 13.26 11.27
N TYR A 81 11.62 13.66 12.15
CA TYR A 81 10.78 12.72 12.88
C TYR A 81 9.82 11.99 11.94
N ASN A 82 9.10 12.74 11.12
CA ASN A 82 8.12 12.23 10.18
C ASN A 82 8.73 11.32 9.12
N PHE A 83 9.94 11.62 8.65
CA PHE A 83 10.71 10.73 7.77
C PHE A 83 11.05 9.39 8.44
N LYS A 84 11.40 9.39 9.74
CA LYS A 84 11.64 8.15 10.47
C LYS A 84 10.34 7.38 10.71
N LEU A 85 9.25 8.08 11.02
CA LEU A 85 7.93 7.47 11.26
C LEU A 85 7.36 6.85 9.97
N SER A 86 7.45 7.54 8.84
CA SER A 86 7.04 7.00 7.54
C SER A 86 7.80 5.74 7.17
N ARG A 87 9.13 5.72 7.39
CA ARG A 87 9.95 4.52 7.19
C ARG A 87 9.50 3.36 8.08
N ARG A 88 9.25 3.60 9.37
CA ARG A 88 8.74 2.56 10.28
C ARG A 88 7.38 2.00 9.85
N ARG A 89 6.50 2.85 9.31
CA ARG A 89 5.20 2.43 8.75
C ARG A 89 5.39 1.52 7.53
N ALA A 90 6.28 1.89 6.61
CA ALA A 90 6.60 1.05 5.45
C ALA A 90 7.16 -0.32 5.86
N GLU A 91 8.11 -0.36 6.81
CA GLU A 91 8.66 -1.62 7.32
C GLU A 91 7.60 -2.47 8.05
N SER A 92 6.67 -1.83 8.76
CA SER A 92 5.60 -2.54 9.45
C SER A 92 4.59 -3.16 8.50
N VAL A 93 4.35 -2.53 7.34
CA VAL A 93 3.55 -3.10 6.25
C VAL A 93 4.32 -4.25 5.58
N LYS A 94 5.61 -4.07 5.29
CA LYS A 94 6.47 -5.11 4.70
C LYS A 94 6.53 -6.40 5.53
N ALA A 95 6.40 -6.28 6.86
CA ALA A 95 6.44 -7.40 7.78
C ALA A 95 5.11 -8.16 7.94
N LYS A 96 4.07 -7.80 7.18
CA LYS A 96 2.80 -8.52 7.11
C LYS A 96 2.76 -9.32 5.80
#